data_AF-A0A357N914-F1
#
_entry.id   AF-A0A357N914-F1
#
_cell.length_a   1.000
_cell.length_b   1.000
_cell.length_c   1.000
_cell.angle_alpha   90.00
_cell.angle_beta   90.00
_cell.angle_gamma   90.00
#
_symmetry.space_group_name_H-M   'P 1'
#
loop_
_entity.id
_entity.type
_entity.pdbx_description
1 polymer ?
#
loop_
_entity_poly.entity_id
_entity_poly.type
_entity_poly.pdbx_seq_one_letter_code
_entity_poly.pdbx_strand_id
1 'polypeptide(L)'
;LTSKTTGAKNIELGTNPGTDTSNFLNSVGLVPGGQVAGNPASVEVNGVAVTAENNTVTLNGVTFNLKSEGTATVTVKNDVDSMVEKIKGFVDQYNTVMDMINAELAESKVSEPTTTAELTSGNLKGDSLLISIRANLRSFAYASVASLPSSMQQLSQIGISTGAVGSSLEQVKSGTLVLDEAKLRKALETNPEGVAALLGKGTASVTGE
;
A
#
# COMPACT_ATOMS: atom_id res chain seq x y z
N LEU A 1 40.78 3.53 17.41
CA LEU A 1 39.51 4.23 17.16
C LEU A 1 38.87 3.60 15.93
N THR A 2 37.56 3.39 15.92
CA THR A 2 36.83 2.89 14.74
C THR A 2 35.76 3.91 14.36
N SER A 3 35.60 4.16 13.06
CA SER A 3 34.52 5.02 12.58
C SER A 3 33.19 4.32 12.82
N LYS A 4 32.17 5.08 13.24
CA LYS A 4 30.77 4.61 13.28
C LYS A 4 30.02 4.90 11.97
N THR A 5 30.62 5.65 11.07
CA THR A 5 30.08 5.94 9.74
C THR A 5 30.77 5.07 8.69
N THR A 6 29.99 4.69 7.68
CA THR A 6 30.45 3.84 6.56
C THR A 6 31.21 4.67 5.52
N GLY A 7 31.90 4.00 4.60
CA GLY A 7 32.65 4.62 3.51
C GLY A 7 34.14 4.85 3.79
N ALA A 8 34.81 5.49 2.83
CA ALA A 8 36.25 5.79 2.87
C ALA A 8 36.56 7.00 3.75
N LYS A 9 36.26 6.91 5.05
CA LYS A 9 36.52 7.98 6.02
C LYS A 9 37.68 7.61 6.94
N ASN A 10 38.64 8.52 7.04
CA ASN A 10 39.68 8.47 8.06
C ASN A 10 39.18 9.15 9.35
N ILE A 11 39.68 8.68 10.49
CA ILE A 11 39.49 9.33 11.78
C ILE A 11 40.59 10.38 11.92
N GLU A 12 40.19 11.64 11.91
CA GLU A 12 41.09 12.77 12.13
C GLU A 12 41.07 13.16 13.61
N LEU A 13 42.26 13.27 14.20
CA LEU A 13 42.46 13.79 15.55
C LEU A 13 43.32 15.06 15.44
N GLY A 14 42.78 16.20 15.88
CA GLY A 14 43.41 17.51 15.71
C GLY A 14 42.89 18.30 14.50
N THR A 15 43.41 19.51 14.30
CA THR A 15 43.01 20.39 13.19
C THR A 15 43.82 20.09 11.92
N ASN A 16 43.43 19.09 11.12
CA ASN A 16 44.10 18.64 9.89
C ASN A 16 45.30 17.67 10.15
N PRO A 17 45.48 16.58 9.36
CA PRO A 17 46.63 15.68 9.53
C PRO A 17 47.97 16.44 9.41
N GLY A 18 48.84 16.31 10.42
CA GLY A 18 50.19 16.89 10.41
C GLY A 18 50.36 18.28 11.04
N THR A 19 49.35 18.82 11.74
CA THR A 19 49.39 20.16 12.34
C THR A 19 49.46 20.17 13.87
N ASP A 20 49.63 19.02 14.54
CA ASP A 20 49.86 19.00 16.00
C ASP A 20 51.24 19.59 16.31
N THR A 21 51.29 20.92 16.44
CA THR A 21 52.50 21.66 16.83
C THR A 21 52.85 21.45 18.30
N SER A 22 51.96 20.85 19.11
CA SER A 22 52.14 20.67 20.55
C SER A 22 52.80 19.35 20.95
N ASN A 23 52.97 18.41 20.00
CA ASN A 23 53.47 17.06 20.23
C ASN A 23 52.63 16.26 21.26
N PHE A 24 51.42 16.74 21.59
CA PHE A 24 50.57 16.14 22.60
C PHE A 24 50.14 14.74 22.17
N LEU A 25 49.67 14.57 20.94
CA LEU A 25 49.14 13.29 20.44
C LEU A 25 50.21 12.19 20.43
N ASN A 26 51.44 12.55 20.08
CA ASN A 26 52.57 11.65 20.12
C ASN A 26 53.01 11.35 21.57
N SER A 27 53.00 12.35 22.46
CA SER A 27 53.36 12.18 23.88
C SER A 27 52.38 11.27 24.64
N VAL A 28 51.10 11.22 24.23
CA VAL A 28 50.10 10.32 24.82
C VAL A 28 49.91 9.01 24.04
N GLY A 29 50.76 8.75 23.03
CA GLY A 29 50.72 7.50 22.26
C GLY A 29 49.52 7.37 21.31
N LEU A 30 48.83 8.47 20.99
CA LEU A 30 47.71 8.55 20.05
C LEU A 30 48.15 9.00 18.65
N VAL A 31 49.29 8.49 18.18
CA VAL A 31 49.77 8.76 16.82
C VAL A 31 48.87 8.01 15.82
N PRO A 32 48.29 8.67 14.80
CA PRO A 32 47.49 7.99 13.79
C PRO A 32 48.37 7.11 12.90
N GLY A 33 48.63 5.87 13.34
CA GLY A 33 49.32 4.85 12.56
C GLY A 33 48.33 3.85 11.96
N GLY A 34 48.46 3.56 10.66
CA GLY A 34 47.81 2.42 10.01
C GLY A 34 46.27 2.43 10.02
N GLN A 35 45.64 3.52 9.57
CA GLN A 35 44.18 3.52 9.38
C GLN A 35 43.80 2.67 8.15
N VAL A 36 42.85 1.77 8.31
CA VAL A 36 42.23 1.03 7.20
C VAL A 36 40.90 1.69 6.88
N ALA A 37 40.86 2.49 5.81
CA ALA A 37 39.61 3.07 5.32
C ALA A 37 38.75 1.98 4.64
N GLY A 38 37.43 2.09 4.77
CA GLY A 38 36.51 1.28 3.97
C GLY A 38 36.57 1.69 2.51
N ASN A 39 36.28 0.77 1.59
CA ASN A 39 36.06 1.12 0.19
C ASN A 39 34.57 1.41 -0.03
N PRO A 40 34.20 2.41 -0.85
CA PRO A 40 32.83 2.57 -1.27
C PRO A 40 32.38 1.34 -2.04
N ALA A 41 31.10 0.96 -1.88
CA ALA A 41 30.52 -0.06 -2.74
C ALA A 41 30.37 0.50 -4.15
N SER A 42 30.63 -0.34 -5.16
CA SER A 42 30.44 -0.03 -6.57
C SER A 42 29.63 -1.15 -7.20
N VAL A 43 28.54 -0.80 -7.87
CA VAL A 43 27.65 -1.75 -8.55
C VAL A 43 27.24 -1.18 -9.90
N GLU A 44 27.11 -2.06 -10.90
CA GLU A 44 26.51 -1.71 -12.19
C GLU A 44 25.11 -2.32 -12.27
N VAL A 45 24.10 -1.48 -12.47
CA VAL A 45 22.71 -1.93 -12.64
C VAL A 45 22.26 -1.57 -14.04
N ASN A 46 22.07 -2.58 -14.90
CA ASN A 46 21.68 -2.41 -16.30
C ASN A 46 22.58 -1.44 -17.08
N GLY A 47 23.91 -1.51 -16.89
CA GLY A 47 24.88 -0.63 -17.54
C GLY A 47 25.10 0.73 -16.86
N VAL A 48 24.39 1.02 -15.77
CA VAL A 48 24.57 2.27 -15.00
C VAL A 48 25.42 1.98 -13.77
N ALA A 49 26.62 2.55 -13.73
CA ALA A 49 27.50 2.47 -12.57
C ALA A 49 27.00 3.37 -11.43
N VAL A 50 26.90 2.80 -10.23
CA VAL A 50 26.46 3.48 -9.01
C VAL A 50 27.45 3.18 -7.90
N THR A 51 27.93 4.23 -7.23
CA THR A 51 28.79 4.11 -6.04
C THR A 51 28.01 4.51 -4.80
N ALA A 52 28.18 3.78 -3.71
CA ALA A 52 27.56 4.08 -2.42
C ALA A 52 28.58 4.02 -1.28
N GLU A 53 28.37 4.85 -0.24
CA GLU A 53 29.23 4.84 0.95
C GLU A 53 29.00 3.58 1.82
N ASN A 54 27.88 2.87 1.61
CA ASN A 54 27.53 1.62 2.28
C ASN A 54 27.14 0.53 1.27
N ASN A 55 26.80 -0.65 1.79
CA ASN A 55 26.38 -1.80 0.99
C ASN A 55 24.89 -1.76 0.60
N THR A 56 24.25 -0.58 0.61
CA THR A 56 22.85 -0.40 0.25
C THR A 56 22.73 0.62 -0.87
N VAL A 57 22.12 0.22 -1.98
CA VAL A 57 21.93 1.07 -3.15
C VAL A 57 20.46 1.10 -3.48
N THR A 58 19.87 2.29 -3.65
CA THR A 58 18.49 2.44 -4.09
C THR A 58 18.48 3.01 -5.50
N LEU A 59 17.86 2.28 -6.44
CA LEU A 59 17.70 2.71 -7.83
C LEU A 59 16.31 2.34 -8.32
N ASN A 60 15.61 3.30 -8.96
CA ASN A 60 14.27 3.12 -9.52
C ASN A 60 13.25 2.51 -8.52
N GLY A 61 13.33 2.90 -7.25
CA GLY A 61 12.45 2.40 -6.19
C GLY A 61 12.78 0.99 -5.68
N VAL A 62 13.85 0.37 -6.17
CA VAL A 62 14.36 -0.91 -5.67
C VAL A 62 15.58 -0.67 -4.78
N THR A 63 15.55 -1.23 -3.57
CA THR A 63 16.68 -1.18 -2.63
C THR A 63 17.46 -2.49 -2.69
N PHE A 64 18.70 -2.41 -3.17
CA PHE A 64 19.67 -3.50 -3.22
C PHE A 64 20.50 -3.52 -1.95
N ASN A 65 20.66 -4.69 -1.35
CA ASN A 65 21.60 -4.91 -0.24
C ASN A 65 22.74 -5.80 -0.74
N LEU A 66 23.91 -5.22 -0.94
CA LEU A 66 25.10 -5.88 -1.46
C LEU A 66 25.72 -6.76 -0.37
N LYS A 67 25.89 -8.05 -0.66
CA LYS A 67 26.41 -9.03 0.31
C LYS A 67 27.78 -9.57 -0.05
N SER A 68 28.04 -9.72 -1.35
CA SER A 68 29.31 -10.19 -1.89
C SER A 68 29.51 -9.61 -3.28
N GLU A 69 30.76 -9.60 -3.73
CA GLU A 69 31.12 -9.27 -5.10
C GLU A 69 30.61 -10.34 -6.08
N GLY A 70 30.37 -9.95 -7.33
CA GLY A 70 29.93 -10.85 -8.40
C GLY A 70 28.81 -10.26 -9.26
N THR A 71 28.13 -11.14 -10.00
CA THR A 71 26.99 -10.79 -10.85
C THR A 71 25.73 -11.51 -10.36
N ALA A 72 24.59 -10.81 -10.42
CA ALA A 72 23.30 -11.37 -10.05
C ALA A 72 22.21 -10.82 -10.99
N THR A 73 21.21 -11.63 -11.28
CA THR A 73 20.00 -11.20 -12.01
C THR A 73 18.86 -11.03 -11.03
N VAL A 74 18.23 -9.86 -11.04
CA VAL A 74 17.05 -9.55 -10.21
C VAL A 74 15.86 -9.34 -11.13
N THR A 75 14.81 -10.13 -10.92
CA THR A 75 13.55 -10.02 -11.67
C THR A 75 12.49 -9.40 -10.78
N VAL A 76 11.96 -8.25 -11.20
CA VAL A 76 10.81 -7.61 -10.56
C VAL A 76 9.55 -8.05 -11.28
N LYS A 77 8.56 -8.52 -10.51
CA LYS A 77 7.26 -8.95 -11.01
C LYS A 77 6.14 -8.41 -10.11
N ASN A 78 4.99 -8.15 -10.70
CA ASN A 78 3.80 -7.79 -9.93
C ASN A 78 3.38 -8.95 -9.02
N ASP A 79 3.07 -8.64 -7.77
CA ASP A 79 2.54 -9.59 -6.80
C ASP A 79 1.00 -9.61 -6.89
N VAL A 80 0.49 -10.40 -7.84
CA VAL A 80 -0.95 -10.51 -8.11
C VAL A 80 -1.70 -11.11 -6.92
N ASP A 81 -1.08 -12.05 -6.19
CA ASP A 81 -1.70 -12.68 -5.03
C ASP A 81 -1.98 -11.67 -3.92
N SER A 82 -0.96 -10.87 -3.56
CA SER A 82 -1.13 -9.80 -2.56
C SER A 82 -2.16 -8.75 -3.00
N MET A 83 -2.26 -8.45 -4.29
CA MET A 83 -3.26 -7.51 -4.81
C MET A 83 -4.68 -8.09 -4.70
N VAL A 84 -4.87 -9.35 -5.06
CA VAL A 84 -6.16 -10.06 -4.94
C VAL A 84 -6.60 -10.12 -3.47
N GLU A 85 -5.70 -10.46 -2.56
CA GLU A 85 -6.01 -10.53 -1.13
C GLU A 85 -6.50 -9.19 -0.56
N LYS A 86 -5.84 -8.08 -0.92
CA LYS A 86 -6.28 -6.74 -0.51
C LYS A 86 -7.66 -6.38 -1.07
N ILE A 87 -7.94 -6.76 -2.31
CA ILE A 87 -9.24 -6.49 -2.94
C ILE A 87 -10.34 -7.36 -2.32
N LYS A 88 -10.05 -8.61 -1.96
CA LYS A 88 -10.96 -9.46 -1.17
C LYS A 88 -11.29 -8.82 0.17
N GLY A 89 -10.28 -8.36 0.91
CA GLY A 89 -10.49 -7.65 2.17
C GLY A 89 -11.34 -6.38 2.03
N PHE A 90 -11.17 -5.64 0.94
CA PHE A 90 -12.05 -4.49 0.62
C PHE A 90 -13.50 -4.93 0.37
N VAL A 91 -13.71 -5.96 -0.45
CA VAL A 91 -15.06 -6.51 -0.75
C VAL A 91 -15.74 -6.99 0.53
N ASP A 92 -15.02 -7.67 1.42
CA ASP A 92 -15.54 -8.15 2.70
C ASP A 92 -15.94 -7.00 3.62
N GLN A 93 -15.12 -5.96 3.73
CA GLN A 93 -15.44 -4.77 4.52
C GLN A 93 -16.63 -3.99 3.96
N TYR A 94 -16.68 -3.81 2.64
CA TYR A 94 -17.82 -3.19 1.96
C TYR A 94 -19.10 -3.97 2.25
N ASN A 95 -19.07 -5.31 2.12
CA ASN A 95 -20.23 -6.17 2.35
C ASN A 95 -20.70 -6.09 3.81
N THR A 96 -19.76 -6.14 4.76
CA THR A 96 -20.05 -6.00 6.19
C THR A 96 -20.80 -4.69 6.48
N VAL A 97 -20.32 -3.57 5.92
CA VAL A 97 -20.96 -2.26 6.10
C VAL A 97 -22.34 -2.23 5.45
N MET A 98 -22.48 -2.75 4.22
CA MET A 98 -23.77 -2.80 3.53
C MET A 98 -24.79 -3.65 4.28
N ASP A 99 -24.37 -4.79 4.85
CA ASP A 99 -25.24 -5.67 5.63
C ASP A 99 -25.69 -5.01 6.93
N MET A 100 -24.77 -4.34 7.64
CA MET A 100 -25.12 -3.54 8.82
C MET A 100 -26.16 -2.47 8.50
N ILE A 101 -25.92 -1.67 7.45
CA ILE A 101 -26.85 -0.61 7.05
C ILE A 101 -28.21 -1.19 6.64
N ASN A 102 -28.22 -2.28 5.88
CA ASN A 102 -29.47 -2.92 5.46
C ASN A 102 -30.25 -3.50 6.64
N ALA A 103 -29.57 -4.09 7.63
CA ALA A 103 -30.18 -4.61 8.85
C ALA A 103 -30.86 -3.48 9.64
N GLU A 104 -30.12 -2.40 9.93
CA GLU A 104 -30.64 -1.24 10.67
C GLU A 104 -31.83 -0.57 9.96
N LEU A 105 -31.81 -0.49 8.62
CA LEU A 105 -32.90 0.08 7.85
C LEU A 105 -34.14 -0.82 7.75
N ALA A 106 -33.98 -2.14 7.90
CA ALA A 106 -35.07 -3.12 7.82
C ALA A 106 -35.68 -3.45 9.19
N GLU A 107 -34.91 -3.25 10.25
CA GLU A 107 -35.32 -3.53 11.63
C GLU A 107 -36.60 -2.77 12.00
N SER A 108 -37.51 -3.44 12.69
CA SER A 108 -38.79 -2.84 13.12
C SER A 108 -38.86 -2.78 14.64
N LYS A 109 -39.48 -1.72 15.17
CA LYS A 109 -39.67 -1.56 16.60
C LYS A 109 -40.39 -2.77 17.21
N VAL A 110 -39.90 -3.22 18.35
CA VAL A 110 -40.54 -4.24 19.17
C VAL A 110 -41.68 -3.58 19.96
N SER A 111 -42.90 -4.12 19.87
CA SER A 111 -44.10 -3.53 20.50
C SER A 111 -44.05 -3.55 22.04
N GLU A 112 -43.43 -4.58 22.63
CA GLU A 112 -43.32 -4.77 24.07
C GLU A 112 -41.87 -5.15 24.44
N PRO A 113 -40.94 -4.18 24.43
CA PRO A 113 -39.53 -4.46 24.67
C PRO A 113 -39.31 -4.83 26.14
N THR A 114 -38.60 -5.93 26.37
CA THR A 114 -38.25 -6.44 27.71
C THR A 114 -36.78 -6.22 28.07
N THR A 115 -35.95 -5.89 27.07
CA THR A 115 -34.52 -5.65 27.19
C THR A 115 -34.13 -4.28 26.64
N THR A 116 -32.95 -3.77 27.04
CA THR A 116 -32.39 -2.51 26.52
C THR A 116 -32.15 -2.55 25.01
N ALA A 117 -31.78 -3.71 24.46
CA ALA A 117 -31.58 -3.86 23.02
C ALA A 117 -32.90 -3.73 22.24
N GLU A 118 -33.99 -4.32 22.76
CA GLU A 118 -35.32 -4.21 22.15
C GLU A 118 -35.87 -2.78 22.22
N LEU A 119 -35.52 -2.01 23.25
CA LEU A 119 -35.90 -0.59 23.36
C LEU A 119 -35.28 0.28 22.25
N THR A 120 -34.11 -0.10 21.73
CA THR A 120 -33.42 0.64 20.68
C THR A 120 -33.68 0.11 19.27
N SER A 121 -34.31 -1.06 19.17
CA SER A 121 -34.61 -1.75 17.91
C SER A 121 -35.47 -0.90 16.98
N GLY A 122 -35.11 -0.83 15.70
CA GLY A 122 -35.85 -0.13 14.66
C GLY A 122 -35.82 1.40 14.76
N ASN A 123 -34.94 1.98 15.60
CA ASN A 123 -34.74 3.43 15.69
C ASN A 123 -34.15 4.02 14.42
N LEU A 124 -33.32 3.25 13.71
CA LEU A 124 -32.67 3.67 12.47
C LEU A 124 -33.49 3.28 11.22
N LYS A 125 -34.70 2.73 11.41
CA LYS A 125 -35.59 2.40 10.30
C LYS A 125 -35.94 3.65 9.50
N GLY A 126 -35.53 3.68 8.23
CA GLY A 126 -35.76 4.82 7.36
C GLY A 126 -34.87 6.03 7.66
N ASP A 127 -33.79 5.84 8.42
CA ASP A 127 -32.83 6.91 8.70
C ASP A 127 -32.22 7.49 7.41
N SER A 128 -32.32 8.81 7.27
CA SER A 128 -31.92 9.52 6.04
C SER A 128 -30.41 9.51 5.79
N LEU A 129 -29.60 9.47 6.85
CA LEU A 129 -28.14 9.42 6.74
C LEU A 129 -27.70 8.03 6.27
N LEU A 130 -28.23 6.96 6.86
CA LEU A 130 -27.96 5.60 6.43
C LEU A 130 -28.41 5.34 4.99
N ILE A 131 -29.59 5.84 4.59
CA ILE A 131 -30.06 5.78 3.21
C ILE A 131 -29.06 6.49 2.27
N SER A 132 -28.57 7.67 2.66
CA SER A 132 -27.61 8.45 1.88
C SER A 132 -26.26 7.74 1.77
N ILE A 133 -25.73 7.19 2.86
CA ILE A 133 -24.48 6.43 2.87
C ILE A 133 -24.62 5.21 1.95
N ARG A 134 -25.71 4.43 2.09
CA ARG A 134 -25.98 3.27 1.23
C ARG A 134 -26.05 3.66 -0.25
N ALA A 135 -26.69 4.77 -0.58
CA ALA A 135 -26.80 5.26 -1.95
C ALA A 135 -25.42 5.65 -2.52
N ASN A 136 -24.58 6.31 -1.73
CA ASN A 136 -23.21 6.68 -2.12
C ASN A 136 -22.34 5.44 -2.35
N LEU A 137 -22.39 4.45 -1.44
CA LEU A 137 -21.67 3.17 -1.59
C LEU A 137 -22.09 2.43 -2.86
N ARG A 138 -23.40 2.36 -3.12
CA ARG A 138 -23.92 1.78 -4.38
C ARG A 138 -23.45 2.59 -5.59
N SER A 139 -23.47 3.92 -5.53
CA SER A 139 -23.00 4.77 -6.62
C SER A 139 -21.54 4.51 -6.97
N PHE A 140 -20.69 4.27 -5.97
CA PHE A 140 -19.29 3.88 -6.18
C PHE A 140 -19.20 2.54 -6.93
N ALA A 141 -19.97 1.53 -6.52
CA ALA A 141 -19.97 0.21 -7.15
C ALA A 141 -20.33 0.23 -8.65
N TYR A 142 -21.15 1.18 -9.09
CA TYR A 142 -21.57 1.35 -10.49
C TYR A 142 -20.84 2.49 -11.23
N ALA A 143 -19.91 3.18 -10.56
CA ALA A 143 -19.20 4.29 -11.17
C ALA A 143 -18.41 3.82 -12.39
N SER A 144 -18.41 4.66 -13.43
CA SER A 144 -17.67 4.41 -14.67
C SER A 144 -16.48 5.35 -14.77
N VAL A 145 -15.30 4.82 -15.06
CA VAL A 145 -14.08 5.59 -15.26
C VAL A 145 -13.80 5.70 -16.76
N ALA A 146 -14.27 6.79 -17.36
CA ALA A 146 -14.21 6.99 -18.81
C ALA A 146 -12.78 7.14 -19.38
N SER A 147 -11.79 7.42 -18.53
CA SER A 147 -10.38 7.49 -18.92
C SER A 147 -9.74 6.12 -19.18
N LEU A 148 -10.44 5.02 -18.86
CA LEU A 148 -9.97 3.66 -19.09
C LEU A 148 -10.52 3.08 -20.41
N PRO A 149 -9.88 2.04 -20.96
CA PRO A 149 -10.39 1.31 -22.11
C PRO A 149 -11.84 0.84 -21.88
N SER A 150 -12.66 0.79 -22.93
CA SER A 150 -14.09 0.41 -22.86
C SER A 150 -14.34 -0.95 -22.19
N SER A 151 -13.36 -1.85 -22.21
CA SER A 151 -13.39 -3.16 -21.55
C SER A 151 -13.09 -3.12 -20.05
N MET A 152 -12.71 -1.97 -19.48
CA MET A 152 -12.28 -1.79 -18.09
C MET A 152 -12.69 -0.41 -17.55
N GLN A 153 -13.92 0.03 -17.80
CA GLN A 153 -14.47 1.28 -17.24
C GLN A 153 -15.27 1.04 -15.96
N GLN A 154 -15.66 -0.20 -15.66
CA GLN A 154 -16.50 -0.52 -14.50
C GLN A 154 -15.93 -1.70 -13.70
N LEU A 155 -16.21 -1.71 -12.38
CA LEU A 155 -15.84 -2.80 -11.48
C LEU A 155 -16.37 -4.17 -11.95
N SER A 156 -17.56 -4.20 -12.55
CA SER A 156 -18.19 -5.42 -13.07
C SER A 156 -17.35 -6.09 -14.16
N GLN A 157 -16.60 -5.31 -14.95
CA GLN A 157 -15.76 -5.81 -16.04
C GLN A 157 -14.45 -6.43 -15.54
N ILE A 158 -14.04 -6.11 -14.31
CA ILE A 158 -12.88 -6.72 -13.63
C ILE A 158 -13.28 -7.79 -12.61
N GLY A 159 -14.55 -8.23 -12.62
CA GLY A 159 -15.04 -9.30 -11.76
C GLY A 159 -15.61 -8.86 -10.42
N ILE A 160 -15.84 -7.57 -10.17
CA ILE A 160 -16.47 -7.07 -8.95
C ILE A 160 -17.85 -6.52 -9.29
N SER A 161 -18.92 -7.21 -8.87
CA SER A 161 -20.29 -6.89 -9.29
C SER A 161 -21.27 -6.95 -8.12
N THR A 162 -22.44 -6.32 -8.20
CA THR A 162 -23.48 -6.39 -7.16
C THR A 162 -24.41 -7.61 -7.29
N GLY A 163 -23.89 -8.69 -7.88
CA GLY A 163 -24.64 -9.86 -8.28
C GLY A 163 -24.12 -10.41 -9.60
N ALA A 164 -23.93 -11.73 -9.68
CA ALA A 164 -23.59 -12.39 -10.92
C ALA A 164 -24.75 -12.29 -11.92
N VAL A 165 -24.48 -12.59 -13.20
CA VAL A 165 -25.55 -12.75 -14.19
C VAL A 165 -26.49 -13.86 -13.71
N GLY A 166 -27.76 -13.51 -13.45
CA GLY A 166 -28.76 -14.43 -12.88
C GLY A 166 -28.92 -14.38 -11.36
N SER A 167 -28.24 -13.47 -10.66
CA SER A 167 -28.45 -13.25 -9.22
C SER A 167 -29.89 -12.86 -8.90
N SER A 168 -30.37 -13.32 -7.74
CA SER A 168 -31.70 -12.97 -7.22
C SER A 168 -31.86 -11.46 -7.10
N LEU A 169 -33.07 -10.96 -7.38
CA LEU A 169 -33.40 -9.54 -7.25
C LEU A 169 -33.07 -9.01 -5.84
N GLU A 170 -33.18 -9.85 -4.82
CA GLU A 170 -32.85 -9.53 -3.43
C GLU A 170 -31.37 -9.23 -3.22
N GLN A 171 -30.48 -9.98 -3.87
CA GLN A 171 -29.03 -9.74 -3.80
C GLN A 171 -28.64 -8.44 -4.52
N VAL A 172 -29.25 -8.18 -5.67
CA VAL A 172 -29.02 -6.91 -6.39
C VAL A 172 -29.55 -5.71 -5.58
N LYS A 173 -30.65 -5.92 -4.84
CA LYS A 173 -31.25 -4.93 -3.94
C LYS A 173 -30.43 -4.70 -2.67
N SER A 174 -29.79 -5.73 -2.10
CA SER A 174 -28.89 -5.55 -0.95
C SER A 174 -27.70 -4.66 -1.32
N GLY A 175 -27.20 -4.77 -2.55
CA GLY A 175 -26.08 -3.96 -3.04
C GLY A 175 -24.74 -4.43 -2.53
N THR A 176 -24.67 -5.65 -1.99
CA THR A 176 -23.42 -6.34 -1.66
C THR A 176 -22.65 -6.69 -2.93
N LEU A 177 -21.33 -6.71 -2.83
CA LEU A 177 -20.41 -7.07 -3.90
C LEU A 177 -20.13 -8.57 -3.91
N VAL A 178 -19.98 -9.11 -5.11
CA VAL A 178 -19.58 -10.46 -5.44
C VAL A 178 -18.30 -10.37 -6.26
N LEU A 179 -17.30 -11.14 -5.87
CA LEU A 179 -16.00 -11.20 -6.52
C LEU A 179 -15.85 -12.48 -7.35
N ASP A 180 -15.55 -12.30 -8.64
CA ASP A 180 -14.99 -13.31 -9.53
C ASP A 180 -13.46 -13.17 -9.52
N GLU A 181 -12.82 -13.98 -8.69
CA GLU A 181 -11.37 -13.93 -8.48
C GLU A 181 -10.59 -14.21 -9.77
N ALA A 182 -11.11 -15.07 -10.66
CA ALA A 182 -10.44 -15.41 -11.91
C ALA A 182 -10.42 -14.22 -12.89
N LYS A 183 -11.54 -13.48 -13.01
CA LYS A 183 -11.58 -12.24 -13.80
C LYS A 183 -10.70 -11.16 -13.20
N LEU A 184 -10.70 -11.02 -11.87
CA LEU A 184 -9.86 -10.04 -11.19
C LEU A 184 -8.38 -10.32 -11.41
N ARG A 185 -7.94 -11.57 -11.24
CA ARG A 185 -6.55 -11.99 -11.50
C ARG A 185 -6.12 -11.65 -12.91
N LYS A 186 -6.93 -12.01 -13.91
CA LYS A 186 -6.65 -11.69 -15.32
C LYS A 186 -6.54 -10.17 -15.56
N ALA A 187 -7.41 -9.38 -14.93
CA ALA A 187 -7.37 -7.93 -15.04
C ALA A 187 -6.09 -7.35 -14.42
N LEU A 188 -5.67 -7.85 -13.25
CA LEU A 188 -4.44 -7.44 -12.56
C LEU A 188 -3.16 -7.85 -13.29
N GLU A 189 -3.16 -9.00 -13.96
CA GLU A 189 -2.04 -9.44 -14.81
C GLU A 189 -1.91 -8.58 -16.07
N THR A 190 -3.04 -8.13 -16.62
CA THR A 190 -3.06 -7.36 -17.88
C THR A 190 -2.83 -5.86 -17.66
N ASN A 191 -3.49 -5.27 -16.66
CA ASN A 191 -3.45 -3.85 -16.38
C ASN A 191 -3.73 -3.55 -14.89
N PRO A 192 -2.73 -3.73 -14.01
CA PRO A 192 -2.90 -3.48 -12.58
C PRO A 192 -3.18 -2.00 -12.26
N GLU A 193 -2.66 -1.07 -13.06
CA GLU A 193 -2.94 0.37 -12.88
C GLU A 193 -4.40 0.72 -13.20
N GLY A 194 -4.98 0.08 -14.21
CA GLY A 194 -6.40 0.24 -14.55
C GLY A 194 -7.31 -0.28 -13.44
N VAL A 195 -6.98 -1.43 -12.84
CA VAL A 195 -7.69 -1.95 -11.67
C VAL A 195 -7.59 -0.97 -10.48
N ALA A 196 -6.39 -0.43 -10.23
CA ALA A 196 -6.21 0.59 -9.20
C ALA A 196 -7.02 1.86 -9.47
N ALA A 197 -7.11 2.30 -10.74
CA ALA A 197 -7.93 3.45 -11.13
C ALA A 197 -9.42 3.22 -10.86
N LEU A 198 -9.94 2.03 -11.17
CA LEU A 198 -11.34 1.65 -10.90
C LEU A 198 -11.68 1.63 -9.40
N LEU A 199 -10.78 1.12 -8.57
CA LEU A 199 -10.95 1.09 -7.12
C LEU A 199 -10.75 2.45 -6.44
N GLY A 200 -10.55 3.51 -7.24
CA GLY A 200 -10.38 4.85 -6.76
C GLY A 200 -8.92 5.21 -6.57
N LYS A 201 -8.14 5.22 -7.67
CA LYS A 201 -6.99 6.15 -7.80
C LYS A 201 -7.52 7.60 -7.88
N GLY A 202 -8.35 7.98 -6.90
CA GLY A 202 -8.70 9.32 -6.54
C GLY A 202 -7.78 9.67 -5.39
N THR A 203 -6.91 10.63 -5.62
CA THR A 203 -6.52 11.57 -4.57
C THR A 203 -7.77 11.92 -3.79
N ALA A 204 -7.93 11.35 -2.59
CA ALA A 204 -8.73 11.99 -1.57
C ALA A 204 -8.01 13.30 -1.29
N SER A 205 -8.35 14.34 -2.06
CA SER A 205 -8.14 15.71 -1.64
C SER A 205 -9.03 15.88 -0.42
N VAL A 206 -8.52 15.49 0.74
CA VAL A 206 -8.93 16.12 1.99
C VAL A 206 -8.43 17.54 1.85
N THR A 207 -9.22 18.42 1.24
CA THR A 207 -9.12 19.84 1.52
C THR A 207 -9.42 19.96 2.99
N GLY A 208 -8.35 19.98 3.80
CA GLY A 208 -8.45 20.45 5.16
C GLY A 208 -8.83 21.91 5.09
N GLU A 209 -10.07 22.22 5.47
CA GLU A 209 -10.39 23.50 6.08
C GLU A 209 -10.03 23.44 7.57
#